data_AF-A0A9X3NUS5-F1
#
_entry.id   AF-A0A9X3NUS5-F1
#
_cell.length_a   1.000
_cell.length_b   1.000
_cell.length_c   1.000
_cell.angle_alpha   90.00
_cell.angle_beta   90.00
_cell.angle_gamma   90.00
#
_symmetry.space_group_name_H-M   'P 1'
#
loop_
_entity.id
_entity.type
_entity.pdbx_description
1 polymer ?
#
loop_
_entity_poly.entity_id
_entity_poly.type
_entity_poly.pdbx_seq_one_letter_code
_entity_poly.pdbx_strand_id
1 'polypeptide(L)' 'MTTPAREYTPRPLDREAYARFVAITLVHPTWCAWFSADESGDVYFQAIHHETGDSVGSYDLDRFARRLADADKAGW' A
#
# COMPACT_ATOMS: atom_id res chain seq x y z
N MET A 1 -27.20 5.18 -24.03
CA MET A 1 -25.79 4.93 -24.34
C MET A 1 -24.98 5.36 -23.14
N THR A 2 -24.50 4.42 -22.33
CA THR A 2 -23.59 4.69 -21.22
C THR A 2 -22.22 4.99 -21.80
N THR A 3 -21.69 6.18 -21.55
CA THR A 3 -20.28 6.52 -21.85
C THR A 3 -19.40 5.45 -21.20
N PRO A 4 -18.47 4.81 -21.93
CA PRO A 4 -17.53 3.89 -21.30
C PRO A 4 -16.82 4.66 -20.20
N ALA A 5 -16.84 4.13 -18.97
CA ALA A 5 -16.09 4.70 -17.87
C ALA A 5 -14.64 4.87 -18.36
N ARG A 6 -14.11 6.09 -18.31
CA ARG A 6 -12.70 6.31 -18.59
C ARG A 6 -11.93 5.35 -17.71
N GLU A 7 -11.14 4.48 -18.33
CA GLU A 7 -10.20 3.63 -17.64
C GLU A 7 -9.29 4.54 -16.83
N TYR A 8 -9.57 4.63 -15.53
CA TYR A 8 -8.88 5.54 -14.64
C TYR A 8 -7.52 4.91 -14.35
N THR A 9 -6.47 5.48 -14.94
CA THR A 9 -5.09 5.19 -14.54
C THR A 9 -4.74 6.19 -13.44
N PRO A 10 -4.67 5.77 -12.16
CA PRO A 10 -4.25 6.66 -11.10
C PRO A 10 -2.89 7.26 -11.41
N ARG A 11 -2.68 8.51 -10.97
CA ARG A 11 -1.38 9.14 -11.13
C ARG A 11 -0.34 8.27 -10.40
N PRO A 12 0.81 7.98 -11.03
CA PRO A 12 1.87 7.28 -10.34
C PRO A 12 2.30 8.08 -9.12
N LEU A 13 2.67 7.37 -8.05
CA LEU A 13 3.34 7.98 -6.91
C LEU A 13 4.52 8.83 -7.40
N ASP A 14 4.77 9.94 -6.71
CA ASP A 14 6.00 10.65 -6.94
C ASP A 14 7.21 9.74 -6.62
N ARG A 15 8.36 10.08 -7.21
CA ARG A 15 9.55 9.24 -7.13
C ARG A 15 10.01 9.01 -5.69
N GLU A 16 9.85 9.99 -4.81
CA GLU A 16 10.28 9.91 -3.42
C GLU A 16 9.34 9.00 -2.62
N ALA A 17 8.03 9.20 -2.74
CA ALA A 17 7.02 8.36 -2.11
C ALA A 17 7.14 6.89 -2.57
N TYR A 18 7.37 6.66 -3.87
CA TYR A 18 7.60 5.32 -4.40
C TYR A 18 8.88 4.69 -3.82
N ALA A 19 10.00 5.42 -3.79
CA ALA A 19 11.25 4.91 -3.23
C ALA A 19 11.10 4.57 -1.73
N ARG A 20 10.38 5.41 -0.98
CA ARG A 20 10.07 5.16 0.43
C ARG A 20 9.19 3.93 0.61
N PHE A 21 8.16 3.78 -0.20
CA PHE A 21 7.31 2.58 -0.21
C PHE A 21 8.15 1.33 -0.45
N VAL A 22 8.98 1.30 -1.50
CA VAL A 22 9.87 0.16 -1.80
C VAL A 22 10.80 -0.15 -0.62
N ALA A 23 11.41 0.87 -0.01
CA ALA A 23 12.26 0.68 1.15
C ALA A 23 11.52 0.04 2.33
N ILE A 24 10.28 0.46 2.61
CA ILE A 24 9.42 -0.16 3.63
C ILE A 24 9.16 -1.63 3.28
N THR A 25 8.76 -1.92 2.04
CA THR A 25 8.44 -3.30 1.63
C THR A 25 9.62 -4.25 1.72
N LEU A 26 10.83 -3.79 1.41
CA LEU A 26 12.04 -4.61 1.46
C LEU A 26 12.46 -4.97 2.89
N VAL A 27 12.04 -4.19 3.88
CA VAL A 27 12.30 -4.47 5.31
C VAL A 27 11.38 -5.57 5.85
N HIS A 28 10.22 -5.79 5.22
CA HIS A 28 9.19 -6.73 5.69
C HIS A 28 8.91 -7.81 4.62
N PRO A 29 9.85 -8.74 4.36
CA PRO A 29 9.77 -9.67 3.22
C PRO A 29 8.63 -10.69 3.32
N THR A 30 8.07 -10.91 4.51
CA THR A 30 6.91 -11.79 4.72
C THR A 30 5.58 -11.09 4.40
N TRP A 31 5.61 -9.80 4.07
CA TRP A 31 4.44 -8.99 3.76
C TRP A 31 4.38 -8.66 2.27
N CYS A 32 3.31 -9.10 1.62
CA CYS A 32 2.99 -8.72 0.26
C CYS A 32 2.34 -7.34 0.29
N ALA A 33 3.03 -6.30 -0.18
CA ALA A 33 2.56 -4.92 -0.12
C ALA A 33 2.27 -4.34 -1.50
N TRP A 34 1.22 -3.52 -1.59
CA TRP A 34 0.84 -2.78 -2.79
C TRP A 34 0.14 -1.47 -2.42
N PHE A 35 -0.14 -0.66 -3.43
CA PHE A 35 -0.97 0.52 -3.29
C PHE A 35 -1.97 0.61 -4.43
N SER A 36 -3.12 1.22 -4.15
CA SER A 36 -4.13 1.59 -5.12
C SER A 36 -4.43 3.09 -4.97
N ALA A 37 -5.01 3.71 -5.98
CA ALA A 37 -5.56 5.06 -5.84
C ALA A 37 -6.98 5.09 -6.35
N ASP A 38 -7.83 5.84 -5.66
CA ASP A 38 -9.23 6.04 -6.03
C ASP A 38 -9.39 7.14 -7.10
N GLU A 39 -10.64 7.42 -7.48
CA GLU A 39 -10.99 8.43 -8.49
C GLU A 39 -10.53 9.86 -8.15
N SER A 40 -10.31 10.15 -6.87
CA SER A 40 -9.78 11.44 -6.38
C SER A 40 -8.26 11.51 -6.46
N GLY A 41 -7.60 10.36 -6.68
CA GLY A 41 -6.15 10.23 -6.63
C GLY A 41 -5.61 9.95 -5.24
N ASP A 42 -6.48 9.66 -4.27
CA ASP A 42 -6.07 9.34 -2.91
C ASP A 42 -5.49 7.92 -2.88
N VAL A 43 -4.22 7.82 -2.48
CA VAL A 43 -3.49 6.56 -2.48
C VAL A 43 -3.75 5.81 -1.19
N TYR A 44 -4.16 4.55 -1.31
CA TYR A 44 -4.26 3.62 -0.20
C TYR A 44 -3.14 2.59 -0.27
N PHE A 45 -2.30 2.56 0.76
CA PHE A 45 -1.22 1.59 0.93
C PHE A 45 -1.73 0.42 1.76
N GLN A 46 -1.41 -0.80 1.35
CA GLN A 46 -1.82 -1.99 2.07
C GLN A 46 -0.84 -3.14 1.91
N ALA A 47 -0.85 -4.04 2.88
CA ALA A 47 -0.07 -5.26 2.84
C ALA A 47 -0.84 -6.43 3.48
N ILE A 48 -0.52 -7.64 3.02
CA ILE A 48 -1.01 -8.89 3.59
C ILE A 48 0.18 -9.78 3.96
N HIS A 49 0.15 -10.34 5.17
CA HIS A 49 1.11 -11.35 5.60
C HIS A 49 0.87 -12.66 4.85
N HIS A 50 1.89 -13.18 4.17
CA HIS A 50 1.71 -14.29 3.22
C HIS A 50 1.33 -15.63 3.90
N GLU A 51 1.67 -15.82 5.17
CA GLU A 51 1.36 -17.06 5.90
C GLU A 51 0.03 -16.99 6.65
N THR A 52 -0.24 -15.87 7.35
CA THR A 52 -1.43 -15.74 8.22
C THR A 52 -2.62 -15.09 7.53
N GLY A 53 -2.39 -14.34 6.45
CA GLY A 53 -3.44 -13.56 5.78
C GLY A 53 -3.82 -12.27 6.52
N ASP A 54 -3.09 -11.90 7.58
CA ASP A 54 -3.31 -10.65 8.29
C ASP A 54 -3.07 -9.45 7.38
N SER A 55 -3.87 -8.40 7.55
CA SER A 55 -3.82 -7.23 6.67
C SER A 55 -3.62 -5.94 7.44
N VAL A 56 -2.81 -5.06 6.86
CA VAL A 56 -2.62 -3.69 7.31
C VAL A 56 -2.84 -2.73 6.14
N GLY A 57 -3.36 -1.54 6.41
CA GLY A 57 -3.48 -0.52 5.38
C GLY A 57 -3.71 0.87 5.92
N SER A 58 -3.46 1.89 5.10
CA SER A 58 -3.58 3.30 5.44
C SER A 58 -3.52 4.18 4.18
N TYR A 59 -4.21 5.32 4.20
CA TYR A 59 -4.06 6.39 3.19
C TYR A 59 -2.78 7.22 3.35
N ASP A 60 -2.14 7.10 4.50
CA ASP A 60 -0.88 7.78 4.82
C ASP A 60 0.26 6.77 4.90
N LEU A 61 1.36 7.06 4.18
CA LEU A 61 2.52 6.16 4.06
C LEU A 61 3.25 5.98 5.40
N ASP A 62 3.34 7.02 6.23
CA ASP A 62 4.00 6.93 7.53
C ASP A 62 3.21 6.07 8.50
N ARG A 63 1.88 6.24 8.50
CA ARG A 63 0.97 5.41 9.29
C ARG A 63 0.94 3.98 8.79
N PHE A 64 1.01 3.75 7.48
CA PHE A 64 1.19 2.41 6.92
C PHE A 64 2.49 1.77 7.45
N ALA A 65 3.63 2.47 7.35
CA ALA A 65 4.91 1.97 7.81
C ALA A 65 4.90 1.59 9.30
N ARG A 66 4.29 2.42 10.15
CA ARG A 66 4.16 2.13 11.60
C ARG A 66 3.30 0.90 11.84
N ARG A 67 2.13 0.81 11.20
CA ARG A 67 1.22 -0.33 11.35
C ARG A 67 1.88 -1.63 10.90
N LEU A 68 2.58 -1.59 9.78
CA LEU A 68 3.31 -2.75 9.26
C LEU A 68 4.40 -3.19 10.24
N ALA A 69 5.23 -2.26 10.73
CA ALA A 69 6.27 -2.57 11.71
C ALA A 69 5.71 -3.10 13.04
N ASP A 70 4.54 -2.62 13.49
CA ASP A 70 3.90 -3.10 14.70
C ASP A 70 3.31 -4.51 14.51
N ALA A 71 2.69 -4.77 13.35
CA ALA A 71 2.17 -6.09 13.01
C ALA A 71 3.29 -7.13 12.89
N ASP A 72 4.39 -6.76 12.22
CA ASP A 72 5.57 -7.61 12.03
C ASP A 72 6.24 -7.99 13.36
N LYS A 73 6.34 -7.04 14.31
CA LYS A 73 6.88 -7.31 15.65
C LYS A 73 5.98 -8.21 16.51
N ALA A 74 4.67 -8.20 16.26
CA ALA A 74 3.73 -8.98 17.04
C ALA A 74 3.79 -10.49 16.71
N GLY A 75 4.59 -10.90 15.70
CA GLY A 75 4.89 -12.30 15.41
C GLY A 75 3.74 -13.05 14.77
N TRP A 76 2.92 -12.34 13.98
CA TRP A 76 1.92 -12.93 13.10
C TRP A 76 2.58 -13.28 11.77
#